data_AF-A0A4U9HJ31-F1
#
_entry.id   AF-A0A4U9HJ31-F1
#
_cell.length_a   1.000
_cell.length_b   1.000
_cell.length_c   1.000
_cell.angle_alpha   90.00
_cell.angle_beta   90.00
_cell.angle_gamma   90.00
#
_symmetry.space_group_name_H-M   'P 1'
#
loop_
_entity.id
_entity.type
_entity.pdbx_description
1 polymer ?
#
loop_
_entity_poly.entity_id
_entity_poly.type
_entity_poly.pdbx_seq_one_letter_code
_entity_poly.pdbx_strand_id
1 'polypeptide(L)'
;MMVIFTFLLALYSETPNGAKEEFKQTLSALTFTSNIYYLLHSGGYFSATSDFNWLLHTWSLSVEWQFYLIFPLILVIGNLFKHYKSHFYLLIILCSVLLCILFGKSHLSANFYLLPTRMWELMIGAYVSASRLKNPYAKQTEIVAVLVLVAFFLFVKESAPWPGGMTLIPVLATGAIIHANLSNSETLFKNSVIQSIGSASYSIYLFHWPVVSFMANNSIEFTTLNATIGIILSFALGYISYKYFERLFSKSYAYLATAAAAFAAISFGATATEVNKHWVSPGTIALEKFKTYAASPEGIRQFGNHNRTCFLSTKTNDISFFDKEVCLKTADDKKNILVLGDSHAAELYQSVNEVFSDYNVMQAAASGCMPVNGKTGEKRCTDLFNYIYNDFLVNNKVDYILLSANWMVNKDRDLGKKLTEVINKIGKDKVFIIGQTKTFSIDFYKIAQKTPESKIEQLVTKESRASNRWMSEQLAQSGINYIDVFDLNCSQGRCDYIDKNNVPMMFDKNHLTKTWADSYVKHIRASVGL
;
A
#
# COMPACT_ATOMS: atom_id res chain seq x y z
N MET A 1 3.05 27.66 0.22
CA MET A 1 1.62 27.77 -0.18
C MET A 1 0.97 26.41 -0.37
N MET A 2 1.45 25.56 -1.28
CA MET A 2 0.89 24.20 -1.43
C MET A 2 0.82 23.46 -0.10
N VAL A 3 1.90 23.41 0.69
CA VAL A 3 1.90 22.77 2.03
C VAL A 3 0.79 23.31 2.94
N ILE A 4 0.54 24.63 2.92
CA ILE A 4 -0.53 25.26 3.71
C ILE A 4 -1.90 24.79 3.23
N PHE A 5 -2.13 24.86 1.92
CA PHE A 5 -3.37 24.41 1.29
C PHE A 5 -3.66 22.94 1.63
N THR A 6 -2.67 22.07 1.47
CA THR A 6 -2.76 20.64 1.76
C THR A 6 -3.03 20.36 3.23
N PHE A 7 -2.33 21.04 4.14
CA PHE A 7 -2.56 20.90 5.58
C PHE A 7 -3.97 21.34 5.98
N LEU A 8 -4.50 22.41 5.39
CA LEU A 8 -5.88 22.85 5.67
C LEU A 8 -6.92 21.82 5.16
N LEU A 9 -6.71 21.25 3.98
CA LEU A 9 -7.57 20.17 3.46
C LEU A 9 -7.53 18.95 4.38
N ALA A 10 -6.33 18.55 4.81
CA ALA A 10 -6.17 17.43 5.72
C ALA A 10 -6.76 17.73 7.10
N LEU A 11 -6.62 18.93 7.64
CA LEU A 11 -7.22 19.33 8.92
C LEU A 11 -8.75 19.29 8.87
N TYR A 12 -9.34 19.62 7.72
CA TYR A 12 -10.77 19.50 7.47
C TYR A 12 -11.22 18.03 7.33
N SER A 13 -10.44 17.22 6.62
CA SER A 13 -10.79 15.84 6.25
C SER A 13 -10.49 14.81 7.36
N GLU A 14 -9.36 14.95 8.05
CA GLU A 14 -8.76 13.89 8.87
C GLU A 14 -9.19 13.92 10.33
N THR A 15 -9.11 12.75 10.97
CA THR A 15 -9.27 12.57 12.43
C THR A 15 -8.14 13.26 13.21
N PRO A 16 -8.28 13.46 14.53
CA PRO A 16 -7.23 14.10 15.34
C PRO A 16 -5.85 13.47 15.20
N ASN A 17 -5.72 12.13 15.18
CA ASN A 17 -4.39 11.54 14.96
C ASN A 17 -3.97 11.57 13.49
N GLY A 18 -4.90 11.51 12.54
CA GLY A 18 -4.63 11.79 11.12
C GLY A 18 -4.00 13.17 10.92
N ALA A 19 -4.56 14.21 11.54
CA ALA A 19 -4.01 15.57 11.51
C ALA A 19 -2.63 15.68 12.19
N LYS A 20 -2.39 14.94 13.28
CA LYS A 20 -1.06 14.85 13.91
C LYS A 20 -0.02 14.20 12.99
N GLU A 21 -0.39 13.15 12.27
CA GLU A 21 0.50 12.55 11.25
C GLU A 21 0.73 13.51 10.09
N GLU A 22 -0.29 14.24 9.66
CA GLU A 22 -0.16 15.26 8.63
C GLU A 22 0.78 16.40 9.07
N PHE A 23 0.74 16.80 10.34
CA PHE A 23 1.69 17.78 10.86
C PHE A 23 3.13 17.30 10.73
N LYS A 24 3.42 16.02 10.99
CA LYS A 24 4.76 15.45 10.79
C LYS A 24 5.16 15.49 9.31
N GLN A 25 4.24 15.15 8.40
CA GLN A 25 4.47 15.28 6.96
C GLN A 25 4.76 16.72 6.55
N THR A 26 3.97 17.67 7.05
CA THR A 26 4.15 19.11 6.85
C THR A 26 5.52 19.58 7.31
N LEU A 27 5.95 19.20 8.51
CA LEU A 27 7.28 19.55 9.03
C LEU A 27 8.39 18.95 8.16
N SER A 28 8.24 17.70 7.73
CA SER A 28 9.21 17.03 6.86
C SER A 28 9.32 17.69 5.48
N ALA A 29 8.20 18.18 4.93
CA ALA A 29 8.17 18.91 3.67
C ALA A 29 8.81 20.30 3.79
N LEU A 30 8.51 21.05 4.86
CA LEU A 30 9.09 22.38 5.11
C LEU A 30 10.60 22.33 5.38
N THR A 31 11.10 21.23 5.91
CA THR A 31 12.54 21.02 6.20
C THR A 31 13.29 20.31 5.07
N PHE A 32 12.62 19.95 3.96
CA PHE A 32 13.19 19.15 2.87
C PHE A 32 13.79 17.80 3.33
N THR A 33 13.13 17.16 4.29
CA THR A 33 13.49 15.83 4.83
C THR A 33 12.41 14.77 4.61
N SER A 34 11.37 15.09 3.84
CA SER A 34 10.23 14.20 3.61
C SER A 34 10.62 12.85 3.01
N ASN A 35 11.68 12.78 2.19
CA ASN A 35 12.19 11.51 1.68
C ASN A 35 12.69 10.57 2.79
N ILE A 36 13.30 11.12 3.85
CA ILE A 36 13.72 10.35 5.03
C ILE A 36 12.48 9.99 5.88
N TYR A 37 11.56 10.93 6.06
CA TYR A 37 10.32 10.67 6.78
C TYR A 37 9.56 9.48 6.17
N TYR A 38 9.31 9.50 4.86
CA TYR A 38 8.60 8.41 4.19
C TYR A 38 9.39 7.12 4.15
N LEU A 39 10.72 7.16 4.02
CA LEU A 39 11.56 5.97 4.15
C LEU A 39 11.33 5.25 5.49
N LEU A 40 11.23 6.01 6.58
CA LEU A 40 11.11 5.47 7.93
C LEU A 40 9.66 5.15 8.34
N HIS A 41 8.65 5.82 7.77
CA HIS A 41 7.27 5.78 8.29
C HIS A 41 6.20 5.31 7.29
N SER A 42 6.45 5.25 5.97
CA SER A 42 5.38 5.00 4.97
C SER A 42 5.15 3.52 4.60
N GLY A 43 5.95 2.59 5.13
CA GLY A 43 5.96 1.19 4.68
C GLY A 43 6.43 1.01 3.22
N GLY A 44 6.87 2.08 2.54
CA GLY A 44 7.32 2.09 1.15
C GLY A 44 6.40 2.91 0.23
N TYR A 45 6.93 3.41 -0.89
CA TYR A 45 6.19 4.22 -1.87
C TYR A 45 5.06 3.44 -2.56
N PHE A 46 5.28 2.15 -2.81
CA PHE A 46 4.32 1.24 -3.44
C PHE A 46 3.41 0.55 -2.42
N SER A 47 3.38 1.03 -1.18
CA SER A 47 2.43 0.53 -0.19
C SER A 47 1.03 0.97 -0.59
N ALA A 48 0.03 0.14 -0.31
CA ALA A 48 -1.35 0.48 -0.64
C ALA A 48 -1.93 1.60 0.23
N THR A 49 -1.12 2.19 1.12
CA THR A 49 -1.49 3.34 1.94
C THR A 49 -0.82 4.64 1.47
N SER A 50 0.02 4.59 0.44
CA SER A 50 0.82 5.73 -0.02
C SER A 50 -0.05 6.87 -0.57
N ASP A 51 -1.09 6.54 -1.32
CA ASP A 51 -2.04 7.50 -1.91
C ASP A 51 -2.77 8.37 -0.88
N PHE A 52 -2.88 7.89 0.37
CA PHE A 52 -3.49 8.64 1.47
C PHE A 52 -2.58 9.69 2.09
N ASN A 53 -1.27 9.62 1.84
CA ASN A 53 -0.33 10.61 2.38
C ASN A 53 -0.44 11.89 1.56
N TRP A 54 -1.04 12.92 2.15
CA TRP A 54 -1.36 14.18 1.47
C TRP A 54 -0.14 14.90 0.89
N LEU A 55 1.03 14.72 1.50
CA LEU A 55 2.28 15.35 1.07
C LEU A 55 3.29 14.34 0.52
N LEU A 56 2.87 13.15 0.06
CA LEU A 56 3.80 12.11 -0.38
C LEU A 56 4.81 12.64 -1.40
N HIS A 57 4.31 13.23 -2.48
CA HIS A 57 5.10 13.78 -3.59
C HIS A 57 6.24 14.74 -3.18
N THR A 58 6.23 15.29 -1.97
CA THR A 58 7.32 16.16 -1.47
C THR A 58 8.64 15.41 -1.26
N TRP A 59 8.63 14.07 -1.24
CA TRP A 59 9.85 13.26 -1.15
C TRP A 59 10.83 13.58 -2.28
N SER A 60 10.33 13.72 -3.51
CA SER A 60 11.16 13.97 -4.69
C SER A 60 11.80 15.35 -4.62
N LEU A 61 11.03 16.33 -4.14
CA LEU A 61 11.48 17.69 -3.89
C LEU A 61 12.59 17.74 -2.84
N SER A 62 12.49 16.92 -1.80
CA SER A 62 13.54 16.83 -0.77
C SER A 62 14.84 16.25 -1.35
N VAL A 63 14.75 15.22 -2.19
CA VAL A 63 15.90 14.65 -2.92
C VAL A 63 16.52 15.68 -3.86
N GLU A 64 15.69 16.42 -4.60
CA GLU A 64 16.14 17.46 -5.52
C GLU A 64 16.84 18.61 -4.78
N TRP A 65 16.30 19.06 -3.64
CA TRP A 65 16.97 20.06 -2.81
C TRP A 65 18.30 19.58 -2.26
N GLN A 66 18.38 18.34 -1.78
CA GLN A 66 19.63 17.72 -1.33
C GLN A 66 20.65 17.67 -2.48
N PHE A 67 20.20 17.34 -3.69
CA PHE A 67 21.04 17.39 -4.88
C PHE A 67 21.55 18.81 -5.14
N TYR A 68 20.69 19.83 -5.15
CA TYR A 68 21.13 21.21 -5.40
C TYR A 68 22.01 21.81 -4.31
N LEU A 69 21.98 21.29 -3.08
CA LEU A 69 22.95 21.67 -2.05
C LEU A 69 24.35 21.12 -2.36
N ILE A 70 24.43 19.90 -2.89
CA ILE A 70 25.70 19.21 -3.18
C ILE A 70 26.24 19.56 -4.58
N PHE A 71 25.36 19.82 -5.54
CA PHE A 71 25.69 19.97 -6.94
C PHE A 71 26.68 21.12 -7.24
N PRO A 72 26.59 22.32 -6.62
CA PRO A 72 27.59 23.37 -6.80
C PRO A 72 29.01 22.91 -6.45
N LEU A 73 29.17 22.10 -5.40
CA LEU A 73 30.46 21.54 -5.02
C LEU A 73 30.95 20.54 -6.09
N ILE A 74 30.05 19.69 -6.61
CA ILE A 74 30.35 18.79 -7.74
C ILE A 74 30.80 19.59 -8.97
N LEU A 75 30.18 20.73 -9.26
CA LEU A 75 30.57 21.61 -10.37
C LEU A 75 31.97 22.22 -10.17
N VAL A 76 32.25 22.73 -8.96
CA VAL A 76 33.58 23.29 -8.60
C VAL A 76 34.66 22.23 -8.73
N ILE A 77 34.46 21.05 -8.15
CA ILE A 77 35.39 19.92 -8.23
C ILE A 77 35.57 19.48 -9.69
N GLY A 78 34.47 19.37 -10.45
CA GLY A 78 34.50 19.02 -11.87
C GLY A 78 35.36 19.97 -12.72
N ASN A 79 35.39 21.26 -12.37
CA ASN A 79 36.23 22.24 -13.07
C ASN A 79 37.74 22.04 -12.79
N LEU A 80 38.11 21.45 -11.65
CA LEU A 80 39.51 21.10 -11.36
C LEU A 80 40.05 20.05 -12.34
N PHE A 81 39.17 19.19 -12.86
CA PHE A 81 39.53 18.13 -13.81
C PHE A 81 39.63 18.60 -15.28
N LYS A 82 39.38 19.89 -15.58
CA LYS A 82 39.51 20.50 -16.93
C LYS A 82 38.92 19.64 -18.05
N HIS A 83 39.76 19.03 -18.91
CA HIS A 83 39.33 18.20 -20.04
C HIS A 83 38.69 16.86 -19.63
N TYR A 84 38.91 16.41 -18.39
CA TYR A 84 38.33 15.17 -17.84
C TYR A 84 37.03 15.41 -17.08
N LYS A 85 36.47 16.63 -17.12
CA LYS A 85 35.22 17.00 -16.43
C LYS A 85 34.04 16.07 -16.75
N SER A 86 33.88 15.67 -18.01
CA SER A 86 32.83 14.73 -18.43
C SER A 86 33.04 13.32 -17.86
N HIS A 87 34.28 12.85 -17.76
CA HIS A 87 34.62 11.54 -17.17
C HIS A 87 34.36 11.53 -15.66
N PHE A 88 34.63 12.64 -14.98
CA PHE A 88 34.29 12.81 -13.56
C PHE A 88 32.77 12.72 -13.32
N TYR A 89 31.95 13.38 -14.15
CA TYR A 89 30.48 13.25 -14.04
C TYR A 89 29.98 11.85 -14.40
N LEU A 90 30.59 11.21 -15.41
CA LEU A 90 30.28 9.83 -15.76
C LEU A 90 30.59 8.88 -14.59
N LEU A 91 31.72 9.07 -13.90
CA LEU A 91 32.07 8.28 -12.72
C LEU A 91 31.00 8.39 -11.62
N ILE A 92 30.52 9.61 -11.34
CA ILE A 92 29.43 9.84 -10.37
C ILE A 92 28.16 9.10 -10.78
N ILE A 93 27.78 9.18 -12.07
CA ILE A 93 26.62 8.45 -12.62
C ILE A 93 26.82 6.94 -12.42
N LEU A 94 27.97 6.38 -12.81
CA LEU A 94 28.24 4.95 -12.70
C LEU A 94 28.22 4.47 -11.24
N CYS A 95 28.80 5.23 -10.30
CA CYS A 95 28.74 4.92 -8.88
C CYS A 95 27.30 4.93 -8.36
N SER A 96 26.49 5.92 -8.74
CA SER A 96 25.09 6.01 -8.32
C SER A 96 24.22 4.90 -8.93
N VAL A 97 24.45 4.52 -10.20
CA VAL A 97 23.82 3.34 -10.82
C VAL A 97 24.24 2.04 -10.14
N LEU A 98 25.52 1.89 -9.80
CA LEU A 98 26.02 0.72 -9.09
C LEU A 98 25.32 0.57 -7.73
N LEU A 99 25.21 1.67 -6.96
CA LEU A 99 24.45 1.68 -5.71
C LEU A 99 22.98 1.31 -5.96
N CYS A 100 22.34 1.87 -6.99
CA CYS A 100 20.96 1.53 -7.34
C CYS A 100 20.75 0.03 -7.57
N ILE A 101 21.67 -0.61 -8.29
CA ILE A 101 21.59 -2.05 -8.59
C ILE A 101 21.85 -2.90 -7.33
N LEU A 102 22.86 -2.53 -6.53
CA LEU A 102 23.24 -3.26 -5.32
C LEU A 102 22.14 -3.22 -4.24
N PHE A 103 21.50 -2.07 -4.04
CA PHE A 103 20.47 -1.88 -3.02
C PHE A 103 19.05 -2.20 -3.51
N GLY A 104 18.81 -2.27 -4.82
CA GLY A 104 17.46 -2.35 -5.39
C GLY A 104 16.62 -3.57 -4.97
N LYS A 105 17.24 -4.74 -4.73
CA LYS A 105 16.51 -5.96 -4.32
C LYS A 105 16.33 -6.09 -2.80
N SER A 106 17.35 -5.73 -2.03
CA SER A 106 17.36 -5.90 -0.56
C SER A 106 16.73 -4.71 0.18
N HIS A 107 16.73 -3.52 -0.42
CA HIS A 107 16.30 -2.28 0.23
C HIS A 107 15.48 -1.37 -0.72
N LEU A 108 14.39 -1.89 -1.27
CA LEU A 108 13.56 -1.22 -2.28
C LEU A 108 13.15 0.23 -1.87
N SER A 109 12.67 0.43 -0.64
CA SER A 109 12.25 1.77 -0.17
C SER A 109 13.42 2.75 -0.10
N ALA A 110 14.60 2.30 0.37
CA ALA A 110 15.78 3.15 0.42
C ALA A 110 16.27 3.50 -0.99
N ASN A 111 16.23 2.53 -1.89
CA ASN A 111 16.58 2.71 -3.30
C ASN A 111 15.71 3.78 -3.99
N PHE A 112 14.43 3.85 -3.60
CA PHE A 112 13.46 4.79 -4.15
C PHE A 112 13.56 6.21 -3.57
N TYR A 113 13.78 6.34 -2.25
CA TYR A 113 13.71 7.63 -1.54
C TYR A 113 15.05 8.34 -1.36
N LEU A 114 16.19 7.66 -1.48
CA LEU A 114 17.50 8.26 -1.16
C LEU A 114 18.21 8.83 -2.39
N LEU A 115 18.88 9.96 -2.20
CA LEU A 115 19.65 10.63 -3.26
C LEU A 115 20.77 9.76 -3.86
N PRO A 116 21.60 9.01 -3.10
CA PRO A 116 22.76 8.32 -3.67
C PRO A 116 22.42 7.30 -4.77
N THR A 117 21.26 6.65 -4.69
CA THR A 117 20.79 5.67 -5.68
C THR A 117 20.06 6.31 -6.88
N ARG A 118 19.79 7.62 -6.82
CA ARG A 118 19.02 8.37 -7.84
C ARG A 118 19.80 9.52 -8.46
N MET A 119 20.93 9.88 -7.89
CA MET A 119 21.77 10.98 -8.34
C MET A 119 22.17 10.84 -9.82
N TRP A 120 22.31 9.62 -10.34
CA TRP A 120 22.56 9.37 -11.76
C TRP A 120 21.47 9.92 -12.69
N GLU A 121 20.19 9.92 -12.26
CA GLU A 121 19.05 10.45 -13.01
C GLU A 121 19.22 11.97 -13.23
N LEU A 122 19.66 12.69 -12.19
CA LEU A 122 19.85 14.15 -12.21
C LEU A 122 21.18 14.56 -12.88
N MET A 123 22.24 13.77 -12.68
CA MET A 123 23.58 14.08 -13.19
C MET A 123 23.73 13.92 -14.71
N ILE A 124 22.79 13.27 -15.40
CA ILE A 124 22.86 13.07 -16.85
C ILE A 124 22.96 14.40 -17.61
N GLY A 125 22.24 15.44 -17.16
CA GLY A 125 22.28 16.77 -17.77
C GLY A 125 23.66 17.43 -17.62
N ALA A 126 24.32 17.25 -16.48
CA ALA A 126 25.67 17.75 -16.25
C ALA A 126 26.68 17.05 -17.16
N TYR A 127 26.56 15.73 -17.34
CA TYR A 127 27.38 14.96 -18.27
C TYR A 127 27.18 15.42 -19.72
N VAL A 128 25.93 15.55 -20.17
CA VAL A 128 25.59 16.01 -21.53
C VAL A 128 26.17 17.40 -21.80
N SER A 129 26.04 18.32 -20.84
CA SER A 129 26.60 19.67 -20.96
C SER A 129 28.14 19.66 -21.04
N ALA A 130 28.81 18.79 -20.27
CA ALA A 130 30.26 18.74 -20.20
C ALA A 130 30.93 17.96 -21.36
N SER A 131 30.23 17.00 -21.98
CA SER A 131 30.78 16.11 -23.00
C SER A 131 31.11 16.82 -24.32
N ARG A 132 30.50 17.99 -24.59
CA ARG A 132 30.67 18.80 -25.81
C ARG A 132 30.52 18.00 -27.11
N LEU A 133 29.77 16.90 -27.08
CA LEU A 133 29.52 16.07 -28.26
C LEU A 133 28.70 16.86 -29.27
N LYS A 134 29.16 16.93 -30.53
CA LYS A 134 28.38 17.55 -31.61
C LYS A 134 27.25 16.61 -32.03
N ASN A 135 26.05 17.15 -32.24
CA ASN A 135 24.92 16.39 -32.79
C ASN A 135 24.55 16.89 -34.19
N PRO A 136 25.00 16.23 -35.27
CA PRO A 136 24.62 16.62 -36.63
C PRO A 136 23.15 16.31 -36.97
N TYR A 137 22.48 15.46 -36.20
CA TYR A 137 21.09 15.02 -36.42
C TYR A 137 20.17 15.49 -35.29
N ALA A 138 20.41 16.70 -34.77
CA ALA A 138 19.75 17.20 -33.56
C ALA A 138 18.22 17.14 -33.64
N LYS A 139 17.62 17.48 -34.78
CA LYS A 139 16.16 17.39 -34.99
C LYS A 139 15.66 15.94 -34.92
N GLN A 140 16.35 14.99 -35.56
CA GLN A 140 15.98 13.57 -35.51
C GLN A 140 16.15 13.00 -34.11
N THR A 141 17.25 13.34 -33.41
CA THR A 141 17.48 12.95 -32.02
C THR A 141 16.34 13.42 -31.11
N GLU A 142 15.91 14.69 -31.24
CA GLU A 142 14.80 15.24 -30.49
C GLU A 142 13.49 14.48 -30.74
N ILE A 143 13.11 14.26 -32.01
CA ILE A 143 11.89 13.55 -32.37
C ILE A 143 11.91 12.12 -31.84
N VAL A 144 13.01 11.38 -32.06
CA VAL A 144 13.15 10.00 -31.59
C VAL A 144 13.07 9.95 -30.07
N ALA A 145 13.77 10.84 -29.36
CA ALA A 145 13.75 10.86 -27.90
C ALA A 145 12.36 11.18 -27.34
N VAL A 146 11.63 12.12 -27.95
CA VAL A 146 10.23 12.42 -27.59
C VAL A 146 9.33 11.21 -27.84
N LEU A 147 9.45 10.54 -29.00
CA LEU A 147 8.69 9.34 -29.30
C LEU A 147 8.99 8.20 -28.31
N VAL A 148 10.26 8.04 -27.90
CA VAL A 148 10.65 7.08 -26.87
C VAL A 148 9.99 7.40 -25.53
N LEU A 149 9.95 8.68 -25.11
CA LEU A 149 9.27 9.06 -23.86
C LEU A 149 7.75 8.84 -23.94
N VAL A 150 7.12 9.18 -25.06
CA VAL A 150 5.69 8.95 -25.28
C VAL A 150 5.38 7.45 -25.28
N ALA A 151 6.18 6.64 -25.99
CA ALA A 151 6.03 5.19 -26.00
C ALA A 151 6.24 4.61 -24.60
N PHE A 152 7.26 5.07 -23.87
CA PHE A 152 7.50 4.66 -22.50
C PHE A 152 6.28 4.92 -21.61
N PHE A 153 5.71 6.12 -21.68
CA PHE A 153 4.50 6.49 -20.94
C PHE A 153 3.28 5.62 -21.30
N LEU A 154 3.08 5.29 -22.59
CA LEU A 154 1.90 4.52 -23.04
C LEU A 154 2.01 3.02 -22.75
N PHE A 155 3.21 2.45 -22.80
CA PHE A 155 3.41 0.99 -22.77
C PHE A 155 3.98 0.45 -21.47
N VAL A 156 4.73 1.25 -20.69
CA VAL A 156 5.31 0.78 -19.43
C VAL A 156 4.32 1.01 -18.28
N LYS A 157 3.92 -0.08 -17.62
CA LYS A 157 3.00 -0.06 -16.46
C LYS A 157 3.72 -0.39 -15.16
N GLU A 158 3.09 -0.07 -14.03
CA GLU A 158 3.62 -0.03 -12.63
C GLU A 158 4.14 -1.35 -12.03
N SER A 159 4.47 -2.37 -12.80
CA SER A 159 4.71 -3.72 -12.26
C SER A 159 6.17 -4.04 -11.89
N ALA A 160 7.11 -3.09 -11.97
CA ALA A 160 8.54 -3.37 -11.75
C ALA A 160 9.17 -2.50 -10.65
N PRO A 161 10.19 -3.02 -9.94
CA PRO A 161 11.00 -2.23 -9.00
C PRO A 161 11.55 -0.97 -9.67
N TRP A 162 11.36 0.17 -9.00
CA TRP A 162 11.81 1.48 -9.44
C TRP A 162 12.64 2.17 -8.34
N PRO A 163 13.69 2.94 -8.66
CA PRO A 163 14.38 2.96 -9.94
C PRO A 163 15.05 1.61 -10.24
N GLY A 164 15.26 1.32 -11.53
CA GLY A 164 15.86 0.07 -11.98
C GLY A 164 16.32 0.15 -13.44
N GLY A 165 16.55 -0.99 -14.09
CA GLY A 165 17.04 -1.03 -15.47
C GLY A 165 16.13 -0.27 -16.46
N MET A 166 14.80 -0.34 -16.27
CA MET A 166 13.85 0.40 -17.12
C MET A 166 13.94 1.92 -16.95
N THR A 167 14.43 2.43 -15.82
CA THR A 167 14.63 3.87 -15.58
C THR A 167 15.70 4.46 -16.50
N LEU A 168 16.60 3.64 -17.07
CA LEU A 168 17.58 4.11 -18.05
C LEU A 168 16.91 4.71 -19.29
N ILE A 169 15.75 4.20 -19.69
CA ILE A 169 15.05 4.64 -20.90
C ILE A 169 14.66 6.12 -20.79
N PRO A 170 13.86 6.56 -19.80
CA PRO A 170 13.50 7.97 -19.67
C PRO A 170 14.70 8.87 -19.36
N VAL A 171 15.71 8.39 -18.62
CA VAL A 171 16.91 9.19 -18.31
C VAL A 171 17.74 9.46 -19.57
N LEU A 172 18.01 8.44 -20.38
CA LEU A 172 18.77 8.59 -21.63
C LEU A 172 17.97 9.38 -22.68
N ALA A 173 16.66 9.17 -22.80
CA ALA A 173 15.82 9.94 -23.70
C ALA A 173 15.78 11.42 -23.30
N THR A 174 15.66 11.73 -22.01
CA THR A 174 15.73 13.11 -21.50
C THR A 174 17.11 13.73 -21.75
N GLY A 175 18.19 12.98 -21.51
CA GLY A 175 19.56 13.39 -21.85
C GLY A 175 19.74 13.69 -23.34
N ALA A 176 19.13 12.88 -24.21
CA ALA A 176 19.15 13.08 -25.66
C ALA A 176 18.36 14.33 -26.10
N ILE A 177 17.23 14.64 -25.44
CA ILE A 177 16.49 15.90 -25.67
C ILE A 177 17.34 17.11 -25.29
N ILE A 178 17.96 17.07 -24.10
CA ILE A 178 18.86 18.15 -23.64
C ILE A 178 20.02 18.32 -24.64
N HIS A 179 20.61 17.21 -25.09
CA HIS A 179 21.71 17.21 -26.05
C HIS A 179 21.30 17.79 -27.41
N ALA A 180 20.15 17.37 -27.94
CA ALA A 180 19.61 17.87 -29.19
C ALA A 180 19.34 19.38 -29.14
N ASN A 181 18.81 19.88 -28.03
CA ASN A 181 18.50 21.30 -27.87
C ASN A 181 19.73 22.21 -27.99
N LEU A 182 20.94 21.72 -27.66
CA LEU A 182 22.19 22.48 -27.79
C LEU A 182 22.54 22.84 -29.24
N SER A 183 22.02 22.11 -30.23
CA SER A 183 22.34 22.31 -31.66
C SER A 183 21.11 22.42 -32.55
N ASN A 184 19.90 22.37 -31.99
CA ASN A 184 18.64 22.41 -32.74
C ASN A 184 17.98 23.80 -32.66
N SER A 185 18.15 24.62 -33.70
CA SER A 185 17.47 25.91 -33.80
C SER A 185 15.96 25.80 -34.03
N GLU A 186 15.47 24.69 -34.59
CA GLU A 186 14.05 24.46 -34.92
C GLU A 186 13.41 23.44 -33.95
N THR A 187 13.75 23.54 -32.66
CA THR A 187 13.22 22.64 -31.64
C THR A 187 11.70 22.77 -31.48
N LEU A 188 11.03 21.63 -31.31
CA LEU A 188 9.58 21.54 -31.04
C LEU A 188 9.21 22.29 -29.75
N PHE A 189 10.15 22.39 -28.81
CA PHE A 189 9.95 23.04 -27.51
C PHE A 189 9.93 24.57 -27.59
N LYS A 190 10.24 25.21 -28.73
CA LYS A 190 10.15 26.69 -28.87
C LYS A 190 8.72 27.23 -28.84
N ASN A 191 7.71 26.37 -29.00
CA ASN A 191 6.31 26.78 -28.96
C ASN A 191 5.95 27.45 -27.62
N SER A 192 5.27 28.60 -27.68
CA SER A 192 4.93 29.40 -26.50
C SER A 192 4.01 28.69 -25.51
N VAL A 193 3.10 27.83 -25.99
CA VAL A 193 2.21 27.03 -25.12
C VAL A 193 3.02 25.99 -24.37
N ILE A 194 3.91 25.28 -25.05
CA ILE A 194 4.79 24.27 -24.43
C ILE A 194 5.69 24.93 -23.38
N GLN A 195 6.28 26.08 -23.69
CA GLN A 195 7.09 26.85 -22.73
C GLN A 195 6.28 27.34 -21.54
N SER A 196 5.04 27.77 -21.76
CA SER A 196 4.17 28.24 -20.68
C SER A 196 3.77 27.12 -19.71
N ILE A 197 3.42 25.94 -20.25
CA ILE A 197 3.14 24.74 -19.44
C ILE A 197 4.42 24.29 -18.73
N GLY A 198 5.56 24.24 -19.44
CA GLY A 198 6.86 23.90 -18.86
C GLY A 198 7.25 24.81 -17.71
N SER A 199 7.00 26.12 -17.85
CA SER A 199 7.27 27.11 -16.79
C SER A 199 6.40 26.92 -15.54
N ALA A 200 5.15 26.46 -15.70
CA ALA A 200 4.24 26.17 -14.60
C ALA A 200 4.34 24.72 -14.10
N SER A 201 5.16 23.87 -14.73
CA SER A 201 5.18 22.41 -14.50
C SER A 201 5.50 22.05 -13.05
N TYR A 202 6.40 22.81 -12.41
CA TYR A 202 6.73 22.63 -11.00
C TYR A 202 5.52 22.87 -10.09
N SER A 203 4.79 23.96 -10.27
CA SER A 203 3.59 24.26 -9.49
C SER A 203 2.48 23.24 -9.76
N ILE A 204 2.30 22.82 -11.01
CA ILE A 204 1.35 21.76 -11.37
C ILE A 204 1.74 20.44 -10.68
N TYR A 205 3.02 20.09 -10.66
CA TYR A 205 3.53 18.95 -9.91
C TYR A 205 3.26 19.06 -8.40
N LEU A 206 3.33 20.24 -7.80
CA LEU A 206 3.01 20.37 -6.38
C LEU A 206 1.50 20.24 -6.11
N PHE A 207 0.63 20.72 -6.99
CA PHE A 207 -0.81 20.71 -6.75
C PHE A 207 -1.54 19.45 -7.25
N HIS A 208 -0.95 18.66 -8.16
CA HIS A 208 -1.62 17.44 -8.63
C HIS A 208 -1.83 16.42 -7.51
N TRP A 209 -0.85 16.27 -6.62
CA TRP A 209 -0.92 15.23 -5.60
C TRP A 209 -1.93 15.54 -4.49
N PRO A 210 -2.05 16.76 -3.94
CA PRO A 210 -3.14 17.09 -3.03
C PRO A 210 -4.53 16.82 -3.61
N VAL A 211 -4.72 16.98 -4.92
CA VAL A 211 -5.97 16.62 -5.61
C VAL A 211 -6.16 15.10 -5.62
N VAL A 212 -5.13 14.33 -5.98
CA VAL A 212 -5.15 12.86 -5.97
C VAL A 212 -5.40 12.33 -4.55
N SER A 213 -4.67 12.81 -3.56
CA SER A 213 -4.85 12.44 -2.16
C SER A 213 -6.19 12.86 -1.60
N PHE A 214 -6.74 14.01 -2.02
CA PHE A 214 -8.11 14.39 -1.65
C PHE A 214 -9.12 13.36 -2.18
N MET A 215 -8.99 12.95 -3.45
CA MET A 215 -9.85 11.93 -4.03
C MET A 215 -9.72 10.59 -3.30
N ALA A 216 -8.48 10.14 -3.05
CA ALA A 216 -8.20 8.89 -2.34
C ALA A 216 -8.75 8.91 -0.90
N ASN A 217 -8.48 9.97 -0.13
CA ASN A 217 -8.93 10.10 1.27
C ASN A 217 -10.45 10.29 1.40
N ASN A 218 -11.16 10.68 0.33
CA ASN A 218 -12.62 10.83 0.32
C ASN A 218 -13.33 9.72 -0.47
N SER A 219 -12.64 8.61 -0.76
CA SER A 219 -13.18 7.46 -1.50
C SER A 219 -13.82 7.84 -2.84
N ILE A 220 -13.29 8.88 -3.50
CA ILE A 220 -13.69 9.27 -4.84
C ILE A 220 -12.98 8.34 -5.82
N GLU A 221 -13.75 7.46 -6.47
CA GLU A 221 -13.20 6.54 -7.46
C GLU A 221 -12.54 7.28 -8.63
N PHE A 222 -11.40 6.77 -9.10
CA PHE A 222 -10.69 7.26 -10.29
C PHE A 222 -11.38 6.81 -11.60
N THR A 223 -12.68 7.10 -11.72
CA THR A 223 -13.39 6.96 -12.99
C THR A 223 -12.79 7.91 -14.04
N THR A 224 -12.99 7.64 -15.33
CA THR A 224 -12.50 8.52 -16.40
C THR A 224 -12.95 9.97 -16.21
N LEU A 225 -14.19 10.17 -15.75
CA LEU A 225 -14.72 11.50 -15.47
C LEU A 225 -14.00 12.15 -14.28
N ASN A 226 -13.92 11.48 -13.14
CA ASN A 226 -13.29 12.02 -11.93
C ASN A 226 -11.80 12.28 -12.13
N ALA A 227 -11.09 11.38 -12.83
CA ALA A 227 -9.68 11.56 -13.18
C ALA A 227 -9.48 12.77 -14.11
N THR A 228 -10.35 12.96 -15.11
CA THR A 228 -10.30 14.13 -15.99
C THR A 228 -10.53 15.43 -15.22
N ILE A 229 -11.52 15.46 -14.33
CA ILE A 229 -11.77 16.60 -13.44
C ILE A 229 -10.54 16.86 -12.55
N GLY A 230 -9.97 15.82 -11.96
CA GLY A 230 -8.76 15.91 -11.13
C GLY A 230 -7.56 16.49 -11.89
N ILE A 231 -7.34 16.08 -13.13
CA ILE A 231 -6.29 16.64 -14.00
C ILE A 231 -6.57 18.12 -14.25
N ILE A 232 -7.79 18.50 -14.64
CA ILE A 232 -8.14 19.91 -14.90
C ILE A 232 -7.91 20.76 -13.63
N LEU A 233 -8.33 20.28 -12.46
CA LEU A 233 -8.12 20.97 -11.19
C LEU A 233 -6.63 21.11 -10.85
N SER A 234 -5.84 20.06 -11.07
CA SER A 234 -4.39 20.07 -10.87
C SER A 234 -3.70 21.14 -11.71
N PHE A 235 -4.07 21.22 -13.00
CA PHE A 235 -3.58 22.25 -13.91
C PHE A 235 -4.05 23.65 -13.49
N ALA A 236 -5.33 23.83 -13.16
CA ALA A 236 -5.88 25.12 -12.76
C ALA A 236 -5.21 25.65 -11.48
N LEU A 237 -5.14 24.84 -10.43
CA LEU A 237 -4.50 25.20 -9.16
C LEU A 237 -3.00 25.45 -9.34
N GLY A 238 -2.30 24.60 -10.09
CA GLY A 238 -0.89 24.76 -10.41
C GLY A 238 -0.61 26.06 -11.16
N TYR A 239 -1.40 26.38 -12.19
CA TYR A 239 -1.21 27.58 -12.99
C TYR A 239 -1.56 28.88 -12.22
N ILE A 240 -2.57 28.83 -11.36
CA ILE A 240 -2.89 29.93 -10.43
C ILE A 240 -1.72 30.12 -9.44
N SER A 241 -1.18 29.02 -8.88
CA SER A 241 0.00 29.05 -8.02
C SER A 241 1.19 29.71 -8.71
N TYR A 242 1.51 29.26 -9.93
CA TYR A 242 2.61 29.79 -10.72
C TYR A 242 2.43 31.29 -11.03
N LYS A 243 1.26 31.69 -11.52
CA LYS A 243 1.04 33.06 -12.01
C LYS A 243 0.99 34.08 -10.89
N TYR A 244 0.31 33.74 -9.79
CA TYR A 244 0.05 34.68 -8.71
C TYR A 244 1.03 34.47 -7.55
N PHE A 245 1.20 33.27 -7.04
CA PHE A 245 1.96 33.11 -5.80
C PHE A 245 3.48 33.13 -6.04
N GLU A 246 3.98 32.39 -7.03
CA GLU A 246 5.44 32.34 -7.28
C GLU A 246 6.01 33.68 -7.77
N ARG A 247 5.20 34.50 -8.44
CA ARG A 247 5.62 35.81 -8.96
C ARG A 247 5.42 36.97 -7.96
N LEU A 248 4.52 36.84 -6.97
CA LEU A 248 4.19 37.91 -6.03
C LEU A 248 4.98 37.86 -4.72
N PHE A 249 5.51 36.70 -4.30
CA PHE A 249 6.22 36.62 -3.01
C PHE A 249 7.63 37.20 -3.03
N SER A 250 7.99 37.83 -1.91
CA SER A 250 9.29 38.47 -1.68
C SER A 250 10.46 37.50 -1.90
N LYS A 251 11.50 37.96 -2.60
CA LYS A 251 12.78 37.24 -2.77
C LYS A 251 13.58 37.13 -1.47
N SER A 252 13.07 37.65 -0.35
CA SER A 252 13.79 37.64 0.92
C SER A 252 13.62 36.30 1.66
N TYR A 253 14.74 35.60 1.79
CA TYR A 253 14.82 34.33 2.51
C TYR A 253 14.37 34.42 3.97
N ALA A 254 14.59 35.56 4.63
CA ALA A 254 14.20 35.76 6.02
C ALA A 254 12.67 35.71 6.19
N TYR A 255 11.92 36.40 5.32
CA TYR A 255 10.45 36.37 5.36
C TYR A 255 9.90 34.97 5.09
N LEU A 256 10.49 34.24 4.13
CA LEU A 256 10.08 32.86 3.83
C LEU A 256 10.34 31.92 5.02
N ALA A 257 11.50 32.04 5.66
CA ALA A 257 11.83 31.25 6.84
C ALA A 257 10.90 31.56 8.03
N THR A 258 10.63 32.85 8.31
CA THR A 258 9.69 33.25 9.36
C THR A 258 8.27 32.78 9.07
N ALA A 259 7.80 32.88 7.82
CA ALA A 259 6.49 32.39 7.42
C ALA A 259 6.37 30.87 7.59
N ALA A 260 7.40 30.11 7.21
CA ALA A 260 7.44 28.66 7.41
C ALA A 260 7.42 28.29 8.90
N ALA A 261 8.22 28.98 9.72
CA ALA A 261 8.26 28.75 11.16
C ALA A 261 6.92 29.10 11.84
N ALA A 262 6.32 30.24 11.49
CA ALA A 262 5.01 30.65 11.98
C ALA A 262 3.93 29.64 11.59
N PHE A 263 3.93 29.18 10.34
CA PHE A 263 2.99 28.17 9.88
C PHE A 263 3.17 26.82 10.59
N ALA A 264 4.42 26.39 10.83
CA ALA A 264 4.69 25.19 11.61
C ALA A 264 4.17 25.31 13.05
N ALA A 265 4.37 26.47 13.70
CA ALA A 265 3.84 26.73 15.05
C ALA A 265 2.30 26.73 15.09
N ILE A 266 1.65 27.36 14.10
CA ILE A 266 0.18 27.35 13.99
C ILE A 266 -0.34 25.94 13.75
N SER A 267 0.29 25.18 12.86
CA SER A 267 -0.09 23.80 12.54
C SER A 267 0.09 22.87 13.75
N PHE A 268 1.14 23.10 14.54
CA PHE A 268 1.34 22.41 15.81
C PHE A 268 0.23 22.76 16.80
N GLY A 269 -0.10 24.05 16.98
CA GLY A 269 -1.19 24.48 17.85
C GLY A 269 -2.54 23.87 17.47
N ALA A 270 -2.88 23.89 16.18
CA ALA A 270 -4.11 23.31 15.65
C ALA A 270 -4.21 21.79 15.92
N THR A 271 -3.12 21.05 15.76
CA THR A 271 -3.10 19.60 16.00
C THR A 271 -2.99 19.22 17.47
N ALA A 272 -2.27 20.01 18.28
CA ALA A 272 -2.17 19.82 19.72
C ALA A 272 -3.51 20.08 20.43
N THR A 273 -4.30 21.03 19.93
CA THR A 273 -5.65 21.34 20.44
C THR A 273 -6.75 20.47 19.82
N GLU A 274 -6.40 19.61 18.85
CA GLU A 274 -7.34 18.70 18.17
C GLU A 274 -8.58 19.43 17.63
N VAL A 275 -8.37 20.62 17.03
CA VAL A 275 -9.42 21.51 16.55
C VAL A 275 -10.40 20.83 15.59
N ASN A 276 -9.95 19.79 14.89
CA ASN A 276 -10.76 19.01 13.97
C ASN A 276 -11.86 18.17 14.62
N LYS A 277 -11.81 17.94 15.93
CA LYS A 277 -12.94 17.32 16.67
C LYS A 277 -14.24 18.11 16.58
N HIS A 278 -14.19 19.39 16.22
CA HIS A 278 -15.38 20.23 16.10
C HIS A 278 -16.23 19.93 14.86
N TRP A 279 -15.65 19.32 13.80
CA TRP A 279 -16.37 18.98 12.57
C TRP A 279 -16.29 17.49 12.19
N VAL A 280 -15.37 16.73 12.78
CA VAL A 280 -15.32 15.27 12.59
C VAL A 280 -16.24 14.57 13.58
N SER A 281 -17.11 13.67 13.10
CA SER A 281 -18.09 13.01 13.96
C SER A 281 -17.44 12.12 15.03
N PRO A 282 -18.04 11.97 16.23
CA PRO A 282 -17.53 11.06 17.26
C PRO A 282 -17.40 9.61 16.79
N GLY A 283 -18.31 9.14 15.93
CA GLY A 283 -18.25 7.78 15.35
C GLY A 283 -17.01 7.61 14.45
N THR A 284 -16.72 8.59 13.60
CA THR A 284 -15.51 8.62 12.76
C THR A 284 -14.23 8.58 13.62
N ILE A 285 -14.19 9.32 14.73
CA ILE A 285 -13.07 9.31 15.66
C ILE A 285 -12.94 7.95 16.34
N ALA A 286 -14.05 7.32 16.74
CA ALA A 286 -14.04 6.02 17.41
C ALA A 286 -13.46 4.90 16.54
N LEU A 287 -13.61 4.99 15.21
CA LEU A 287 -13.05 4.03 14.26
C LEU A 287 -11.51 4.06 14.19
N GLU A 288 -10.86 5.13 14.66
CA GLU A 288 -9.41 5.29 14.55
C GLU A 288 -8.62 4.25 15.36
N LYS A 289 -9.19 3.77 16.47
CA LYS A 289 -8.57 2.72 17.30
C LYS A 289 -8.30 1.43 16.51
N PHE A 290 -9.03 1.20 15.41
CA PHE A 290 -8.87 -0.01 14.61
C PHE A 290 -7.60 -0.02 13.75
N LYS A 291 -6.95 1.13 13.54
CA LYS A 291 -5.63 1.22 12.89
C LYS A 291 -4.58 0.32 13.56
N THR A 292 -4.64 0.17 14.88
CA THR A 292 -3.71 -0.67 15.66
C THR A 292 -4.38 -1.90 16.23
N TYR A 293 -5.54 -2.30 15.69
CA TYR A 293 -6.34 -3.41 16.23
C TYR A 293 -5.57 -4.73 16.27
N ALA A 294 -4.89 -5.10 15.18
CA ALA A 294 -4.15 -6.36 15.11
C ALA A 294 -3.05 -6.50 16.17
N ALA A 295 -2.46 -5.37 16.60
CA ALA A 295 -1.45 -5.31 17.65
C ALA A 295 -2.04 -5.12 19.06
N SER A 296 -3.35 -4.91 19.18
CA SER A 296 -4.02 -4.78 20.47
C SER A 296 -4.11 -6.13 21.19
N PRO A 297 -4.26 -6.14 22.53
CA PRO A 297 -4.48 -7.38 23.28
C PRO A 297 -5.69 -8.19 22.78
N GLU A 298 -6.73 -7.53 22.28
CA GLU A 298 -7.90 -8.17 21.69
C GLU A 298 -7.56 -8.85 20.37
N GLY A 299 -6.90 -8.14 19.44
CA GLY A 299 -6.45 -8.72 18.16
C GLY A 299 -5.48 -9.89 18.36
N ILE A 300 -4.52 -9.76 19.28
CA ILE A 300 -3.57 -10.84 19.59
C ILE A 300 -4.29 -12.09 20.13
N ARG A 301 -5.30 -11.92 21.00
CA ARG A 301 -6.13 -13.03 21.49
C ARG A 301 -7.02 -13.62 20.39
N GLN A 302 -7.64 -12.78 19.56
CA GLN A 302 -8.54 -13.20 18.50
C GLN A 302 -7.87 -14.22 17.58
N PHE A 303 -6.61 -13.94 17.21
CA PHE A 303 -5.80 -14.78 16.32
C PHE A 303 -5.12 -15.97 17.01
N GLY A 304 -5.34 -16.16 18.32
CA GLY A 304 -4.80 -17.30 19.09
C GLY A 304 -3.35 -17.12 19.57
N ASN A 305 -2.75 -15.93 19.46
CA ASN A 305 -1.35 -15.68 19.79
C ASN A 305 -1.13 -15.08 21.19
N HIS A 306 -2.02 -15.37 22.14
CA HIS A 306 -1.90 -14.86 23.51
C HIS A 306 -1.07 -15.80 24.39
N ASN A 307 0.14 -15.35 24.73
CA ASN A 307 1.17 -16.09 25.49
C ASN A 307 1.65 -17.39 24.82
N ARG A 308 1.36 -17.57 23.54
CA ARG A 308 1.70 -18.74 22.71
C ARG A 308 1.64 -18.33 21.23
N THR A 309 2.05 -19.20 20.32
CA THR A 309 1.94 -18.95 18.88
C THR A 309 1.17 -20.08 18.20
N CYS A 310 -0.12 -19.88 17.95
CA CYS A 310 -0.97 -20.79 17.17
C CYS A 310 -1.17 -20.31 15.72
N PHE A 311 -0.75 -19.08 15.42
CA PHE A 311 -0.80 -18.47 14.10
C PHE A 311 0.58 -17.94 13.70
N LEU A 312 1.20 -18.57 12.70
CA LEU A 312 2.49 -18.17 12.16
C LEU A 312 2.36 -16.97 11.21
N SER A 313 3.27 -16.02 11.33
CA SER A 313 3.31 -14.81 10.51
C SER A 313 4.66 -14.68 9.81
N THR A 314 4.85 -13.63 9.02
CA THR A 314 6.18 -13.31 8.46
C THR A 314 7.23 -13.00 9.52
N LYS A 315 6.83 -12.64 10.75
CA LYS A 315 7.73 -12.46 11.90
C LYS A 315 8.11 -13.78 12.57
N THR A 316 7.22 -14.77 12.52
CA THR A 316 7.41 -16.12 13.05
C THR A 316 7.49 -17.10 11.88
N ASN A 317 8.57 -16.99 11.11
CA ASN A 317 8.67 -17.57 9.77
C ASN A 317 9.16 -19.03 9.73
N ASP A 318 9.11 -19.73 10.86
CA ASP A 318 9.51 -21.13 10.98
C ASP A 318 8.53 -21.89 11.88
N ILE A 319 8.32 -23.18 11.60
CA ILE A 319 7.40 -24.03 12.37
C ILE A 319 7.84 -24.22 13.83
N SER A 320 9.13 -24.04 14.15
CA SER A 320 9.64 -24.11 15.52
C SER A 320 9.02 -23.07 16.45
N PHE A 321 8.49 -21.97 15.91
CA PHE A 321 7.75 -20.99 16.71
C PHE A 321 6.32 -21.44 17.04
N PHE A 322 5.76 -22.40 16.31
CA PHE A 322 4.39 -22.87 16.51
C PHE A 322 4.32 -23.80 17.73
N ASP A 323 3.48 -23.44 18.69
CA ASP A 323 3.35 -24.16 19.96
C ASP A 323 2.45 -25.39 19.81
N LYS A 324 3.02 -26.48 19.32
CA LYS A 324 2.29 -27.73 19.04
C LYS A 324 1.56 -28.27 20.27
N GLU A 325 2.23 -28.26 21.42
CA GLU A 325 1.72 -28.85 22.66
C GLU A 325 0.46 -28.15 23.17
N VAL A 326 0.34 -26.85 22.90
CA VAL A 326 -0.80 -26.05 23.36
C VAL A 326 -1.84 -25.88 22.26
N CYS A 327 -1.44 -25.62 21.02
CA CYS A 327 -2.34 -25.28 19.93
C CYS A 327 -3.05 -26.50 19.32
N LEU A 328 -2.48 -27.69 19.48
CA LEU A 328 -3.00 -28.96 18.94
C LEU A 328 -3.35 -29.97 20.04
N LYS A 329 -3.51 -29.50 21.28
CA LYS A 329 -3.86 -30.37 22.40
C LYS A 329 -5.26 -30.96 22.21
N THR A 330 -5.35 -32.28 22.06
CA THR A 330 -6.62 -33.00 21.98
C THR A 330 -7.23 -33.21 23.37
N ALA A 331 -8.55 -33.41 23.39
CA ALA A 331 -9.29 -33.84 24.57
C ALA A 331 -9.96 -35.19 24.30
N ASP A 332 -9.95 -36.07 25.30
CA ASP A 332 -10.57 -37.39 25.22
C ASP A 332 -12.04 -37.38 25.63
N ASP A 333 -12.44 -36.40 26.44
CA ASP A 333 -13.80 -36.22 26.99
C ASP A 333 -14.71 -35.34 26.11
N LYS A 334 -14.14 -34.69 25.09
CA LYS A 334 -14.86 -33.82 24.15
C LYS A 334 -14.56 -34.18 22.71
N LYS A 335 -15.47 -33.81 21.82
CA LYS A 335 -15.18 -33.81 20.38
C LYS A 335 -14.15 -32.72 20.05
N ASN A 336 -13.23 -33.03 19.15
CA ASN A 336 -12.11 -32.17 18.77
C ASN A 336 -12.41 -31.45 17.44
N ILE A 337 -12.38 -30.11 17.47
CA ILE A 337 -12.50 -29.24 16.28
C ILE A 337 -11.13 -28.62 15.99
N LEU A 338 -10.64 -28.74 14.76
CA LEU A 338 -9.44 -28.04 14.30
C LEU A 338 -9.80 -26.86 13.40
N VAL A 339 -9.43 -25.64 13.81
CA VAL A 339 -9.45 -24.44 12.96
C VAL A 339 -8.17 -24.41 12.14
N LEU A 340 -8.27 -24.58 10.82
CA LEU A 340 -7.15 -24.78 9.92
C LEU A 340 -7.16 -23.76 8.79
N GLY A 341 -6.01 -23.12 8.49
CA GLY A 341 -6.00 -22.14 7.41
C GLY A 341 -4.91 -21.09 7.42
N ASP A 342 -5.23 -19.93 6.82
CA ASP A 342 -4.37 -18.75 6.91
C ASP A 342 -4.86 -17.77 7.99
N SER A 343 -4.60 -16.47 7.81
CA SER A 343 -5.07 -15.42 8.71
C SER A 343 -6.61 -15.35 8.81
N HIS A 344 -7.36 -15.77 7.79
CA HIS A 344 -8.82 -15.84 7.81
C HIS A 344 -9.38 -17.05 8.58
N ALA A 345 -8.57 -18.09 8.82
CA ALA A 345 -8.92 -19.10 9.82
C ALA A 345 -8.54 -18.63 11.22
N ALA A 346 -7.34 -18.05 11.36
CA ALA A 346 -6.86 -17.55 12.63
C ALA A 346 -7.78 -16.47 13.22
N GLU A 347 -8.31 -15.56 12.41
CA GLU A 347 -9.20 -14.49 12.89
C GLU A 347 -10.50 -14.99 13.53
N LEU A 348 -10.92 -16.22 13.20
CA LEU A 348 -12.13 -16.85 13.72
C LEU A 348 -11.85 -17.68 14.98
N TYR A 349 -10.59 -18.01 15.27
CA TYR A 349 -10.23 -19.00 16.29
C TYR A 349 -10.84 -18.70 17.66
N GLN A 350 -10.63 -17.50 18.19
CA GLN A 350 -11.15 -17.15 19.52
C GLN A 350 -12.68 -17.24 19.54
N SER A 351 -13.34 -16.75 18.49
CA SER A 351 -14.79 -16.84 18.33
C SER A 351 -15.27 -18.29 18.27
N VAL A 352 -14.57 -19.18 17.55
CA VAL A 352 -14.88 -20.61 17.52
C VAL A 352 -14.71 -21.21 18.91
N ASN A 353 -13.62 -20.92 19.61
CA ASN A 353 -13.36 -21.43 20.95
C ASN A 353 -14.43 -21.01 21.97
N GLU A 354 -14.97 -19.79 21.85
CA GLU A 354 -16.03 -19.28 22.73
C GLU A 354 -17.43 -19.80 22.34
N VAL A 355 -17.74 -19.86 21.04
CA VAL A 355 -19.06 -20.28 20.54
C VAL A 355 -19.24 -21.79 20.58
N PHE A 356 -18.18 -22.58 20.38
CA PHE A 356 -18.16 -24.05 20.46
C PHE A 356 -17.58 -24.52 21.80
N SER A 357 -17.98 -23.91 22.91
CA SER A 357 -17.43 -24.18 24.25
C SER A 357 -17.62 -25.64 24.74
N ASP A 358 -18.57 -26.35 24.14
CA ASP A 358 -18.86 -27.77 24.34
C ASP A 358 -17.88 -28.71 23.61
N TYR A 359 -17.05 -28.17 22.72
CA TYR A 359 -15.99 -28.87 22.01
C TYR A 359 -14.61 -28.54 22.59
N ASN A 360 -13.60 -29.31 22.21
CA ASN A 360 -12.20 -28.93 22.34
C ASN A 360 -11.74 -28.30 21.01
N VAL A 361 -11.36 -27.02 21.04
CA VAL A 361 -11.00 -26.26 19.84
C VAL A 361 -9.48 -26.10 19.76
N MET A 362 -8.91 -26.58 18.66
CA MET A 362 -7.50 -26.49 18.30
C MET A 362 -7.31 -25.53 17.12
N GLN A 363 -6.08 -25.09 16.90
CA GLN A 363 -5.74 -24.19 15.80
C GLN A 363 -4.41 -24.55 15.14
N ALA A 364 -4.39 -24.51 13.81
CA ALA A 364 -3.16 -24.44 13.04
C ALA A 364 -3.33 -23.46 11.88
N ALA A 365 -2.65 -22.32 11.93
CA ALA A 365 -2.76 -21.32 10.87
C ALA A 365 -1.44 -20.63 10.52
N ALA A 366 -1.30 -20.20 9.26
CA ALA A 366 -0.14 -19.43 8.81
C ALA A 366 -0.51 -18.35 7.78
N SER A 367 -0.07 -17.11 8.01
CA SER A 367 -0.48 -15.92 7.24
C SER A 367 -0.22 -16.05 5.74
N GLY A 368 -1.25 -15.85 4.91
CA GLY A 368 -1.15 -15.93 3.45
C GLY A 368 -0.79 -17.31 2.89
N CYS A 369 -0.93 -18.38 3.68
CA CYS A 369 -0.61 -19.73 3.26
C CYS A 369 -1.89 -20.52 2.92
N MET A 370 -2.02 -20.98 1.68
CA MET A 370 -3.12 -21.87 1.30
C MET A 370 -3.04 -23.19 2.09
N PRO A 371 -4.14 -23.66 2.71
CA PRO A 371 -4.13 -24.86 3.56
C PRO A 371 -4.22 -26.14 2.73
N VAL A 372 -3.27 -26.33 1.83
CA VAL A 372 -3.13 -27.51 0.98
C VAL A 372 -1.82 -28.23 1.29
N ASN A 373 -1.76 -29.54 1.05
CA ASN A 373 -0.54 -30.32 1.16
C ASN A 373 0.39 -29.98 -0.02
N GLY A 374 1.68 -29.74 0.20
CA GLY A 374 2.55 -29.31 -0.90
C GLY A 374 4.01 -28.99 -0.53
N LYS A 375 4.84 -28.92 -1.57
CA LYS A 375 6.27 -28.57 -1.49
C LYS A 375 6.58 -27.15 -1.96
N THR A 376 5.55 -26.40 -2.39
CA THR A 376 5.69 -25.07 -2.99
C THR A 376 5.12 -24.01 -2.07
N GLY A 377 5.90 -22.96 -1.79
CA GLY A 377 5.52 -21.87 -0.91
C GLY A 377 6.65 -21.50 0.05
N GLU A 378 6.39 -20.57 0.98
CA GLU A 378 7.31 -20.31 2.07
C GLU A 378 7.43 -21.53 2.99
N LYS A 379 8.63 -21.76 3.55
CA LYS A 379 8.92 -22.91 4.42
C LYS A 379 7.92 -23.05 5.59
N ARG A 380 7.53 -21.95 6.24
CA ARG A 380 6.50 -21.95 7.30
C ARG A 380 5.15 -22.51 6.85
N CYS A 381 4.76 -22.24 5.59
CA CYS A 381 3.51 -22.71 5.03
C CYS A 381 3.58 -24.22 4.79
N THR A 382 4.63 -24.65 4.07
CA THR A 382 4.78 -26.05 3.68
C THR A 382 5.00 -26.93 4.90
N ASP A 383 5.86 -26.53 5.84
CA ASP A 383 6.18 -27.34 7.01
C ASP A 383 4.96 -27.50 7.93
N LEU A 384 4.20 -26.43 8.18
CA LEU A 384 3.00 -26.49 9.03
C LEU A 384 1.96 -27.41 8.43
N PHE A 385 1.54 -27.19 7.18
CA PHE A 385 0.49 -28.01 6.58
C PHE A 385 0.93 -29.44 6.31
N ASN A 386 2.20 -29.68 5.93
CA ASN A 386 2.72 -31.04 5.79
C ASN A 386 2.71 -31.78 7.14
N TYR A 387 3.06 -31.10 8.24
CA TYR A 387 2.96 -31.66 9.59
C TYR A 387 1.50 -31.97 9.97
N ILE A 388 0.57 -31.03 9.76
CA ILE A 388 -0.84 -31.24 10.08
C ILE A 388 -1.42 -32.42 9.29
N TYR A 389 -1.24 -32.45 7.96
CA TYR A 389 -1.88 -33.44 7.09
C TYR A 389 -1.22 -34.82 7.08
N ASN A 390 0.10 -34.91 7.34
CA ASN A 390 0.84 -36.15 7.21
C ASN A 390 1.29 -36.74 8.56
N ASP A 391 1.20 -35.99 9.66
CA ASP A 391 1.55 -36.46 11.00
C ASP A 391 0.39 -36.28 11.98
N PHE A 392 -0.02 -35.04 12.25
CA PHE A 392 -1.00 -34.78 13.32
C PHE A 392 -2.36 -35.45 13.06
N LEU A 393 -2.97 -35.22 11.89
CA LEU A 393 -4.27 -35.80 11.53
C LEU A 393 -4.23 -37.32 11.31
N VAL A 394 -3.04 -37.90 11.13
CA VAL A 394 -2.87 -39.36 11.01
C VAL A 394 -2.84 -40.00 12.40
N ASN A 395 -2.21 -39.33 13.37
CA ASN A 395 -1.93 -39.88 14.69
C ASN A 395 -2.94 -39.45 15.77
N ASN A 396 -3.82 -38.47 15.49
CA ASN A 396 -4.73 -37.90 16.47
C ASN A 396 -6.18 -37.88 15.96
N LYS A 397 -7.13 -38.06 16.88
CA LYS A 397 -8.56 -38.01 16.57
C LYS A 397 -9.04 -36.57 16.47
N VAL A 398 -9.33 -36.13 15.24
CA VAL A 398 -10.06 -34.88 14.95
C VAL A 398 -11.43 -35.21 14.40
N ASP A 399 -12.48 -34.70 15.06
CA ASP A 399 -13.87 -34.97 14.70
C ASP A 399 -14.32 -34.04 13.58
N TYR A 400 -13.98 -32.74 13.67
CA TYR A 400 -14.33 -31.74 12.67
C TYR A 400 -13.17 -30.79 12.35
N ILE A 401 -13.12 -30.29 11.13
CA ILE A 401 -12.15 -29.29 10.66
C ILE A 401 -12.90 -28.10 10.07
N LEU A 402 -12.68 -26.92 10.62
CA LEU A 402 -13.13 -25.66 10.05
C LEU A 402 -11.97 -25.08 9.21
N LEU A 403 -12.10 -25.17 7.88
CA LEU A 403 -11.09 -24.76 6.92
C LEU A 403 -11.44 -23.37 6.36
N SER A 404 -10.56 -22.38 6.55
CA SER A 404 -10.76 -21.03 6.02
C SER A 404 -9.46 -20.47 5.45
N ALA A 405 -9.54 -19.66 4.40
CA ALA A 405 -8.39 -18.94 3.89
C ALA A 405 -8.84 -17.66 3.15
N ASN A 406 -7.90 -16.79 2.82
CA ASN A 406 -8.13 -15.76 1.82
C ASN A 406 -8.18 -16.39 0.42
N TRP A 407 -9.35 -16.83 -0.02
CA TRP A 407 -9.57 -17.52 -1.28
C TRP A 407 -9.43 -16.63 -2.54
N MET A 408 -8.99 -15.37 -2.41
CA MET A 408 -8.74 -14.43 -3.53
C MET A 408 -7.58 -14.81 -4.46
N VAL A 409 -7.37 -16.10 -4.73
CA VAL A 409 -6.22 -16.63 -5.47
C VAL A 409 -6.60 -16.88 -6.92
N ASN A 410 -6.63 -15.80 -7.71
CA ASN A 410 -6.52 -15.81 -9.16
C ASN A 410 -5.15 -16.33 -9.68
N LYS A 411 -4.44 -17.19 -8.94
CA LYS A 411 -3.07 -17.63 -9.26
C LYS A 411 -2.83 -19.13 -9.30
N ASP A 412 -3.74 -19.95 -8.75
CA ASP A 412 -3.57 -21.41 -8.76
C ASP A 412 -4.82 -22.07 -9.36
N ARG A 413 -4.75 -22.36 -10.67
CA ARG A 413 -5.84 -23.00 -11.42
C ARG A 413 -6.18 -24.39 -10.87
N ASP A 414 -5.27 -25.00 -10.11
CA ASP A 414 -5.43 -26.33 -9.54
C ASP A 414 -5.91 -26.30 -8.07
N LEU A 415 -6.21 -25.13 -7.49
CA LEU A 415 -6.60 -25.02 -6.08
C LEU A 415 -7.79 -25.90 -5.73
N GLY A 416 -8.85 -25.88 -6.55
CA GLY A 416 -10.04 -26.71 -6.32
C GLY A 416 -9.73 -28.20 -6.31
N LYS A 417 -8.84 -28.65 -7.21
CA LYS A 417 -8.37 -30.03 -7.26
C LYS A 417 -7.56 -30.38 -6.00
N LYS A 418 -6.60 -29.54 -5.62
CA LYS A 418 -5.76 -29.74 -4.42
C LYS A 418 -6.58 -29.79 -3.13
N LEU A 419 -7.58 -28.90 -3.00
CA LEU A 419 -8.51 -28.91 -1.87
C LEU A 419 -9.32 -30.22 -1.84
N THR A 420 -9.86 -30.62 -2.99
CA THR A 420 -10.64 -31.86 -3.10
C THR A 420 -9.80 -33.09 -2.74
N GLU A 421 -8.54 -33.16 -3.19
CA GLU A 421 -7.61 -34.25 -2.83
C GLU A 421 -7.34 -34.32 -1.33
N VAL A 422 -7.05 -33.18 -0.69
CA VAL A 422 -6.82 -33.09 0.75
C VAL A 422 -8.06 -33.50 1.54
N ILE A 423 -9.24 -33.02 1.14
CA ILE A 423 -10.49 -33.27 1.83
C ILE A 423 -10.92 -34.73 1.68
N ASN A 424 -10.74 -35.32 0.50
CA ASN A 424 -11.00 -36.74 0.29
C ASN A 424 -10.10 -37.63 1.16
N LYS A 425 -8.85 -37.23 1.40
CA LYS A 425 -7.93 -37.96 2.29
C LYS A 425 -8.37 -37.91 3.76
N ILE A 426 -8.97 -36.81 4.20
CA ILE A 426 -9.42 -36.62 5.59
C ILE A 426 -10.82 -37.22 5.84
N GLY A 427 -11.68 -37.15 4.82
CA GLY A 427 -13.09 -37.49 4.89
C GLY A 427 -13.98 -36.25 4.80
N LYS A 428 -14.84 -36.19 3.78
CA LYS A 428 -15.69 -35.03 3.46
C LYS A 428 -16.59 -34.61 4.63
N ASP A 429 -17.14 -35.58 5.35
CA ASP A 429 -18.08 -35.34 6.46
C ASP A 429 -17.45 -34.62 7.65
N LYS A 430 -16.12 -34.59 7.73
CA LYS A 430 -15.37 -33.92 8.79
C LYS A 430 -15.00 -32.49 8.46
N VAL A 431 -14.96 -32.11 7.17
CA VAL A 431 -14.39 -30.82 6.75
C VAL A 431 -15.49 -29.86 6.35
N PHE A 432 -15.48 -28.68 6.96
CA PHE A 432 -16.34 -27.55 6.64
C PHE A 432 -15.49 -26.40 6.11
N ILE A 433 -15.68 -26.05 4.84
CA ILE A 433 -15.01 -24.92 4.22
C ILE A 433 -15.82 -23.65 4.49
N ILE A 434 -15.20 -22.70 5.18
CA ILE A 434 -15.74 -21.36 5.37
C ILE A 434 -15.37 -20.53 4.13
N GLY A 435 -16.39 -19.97 3.48
CA GLY A 435 -16.25 -19.26 2.21
C GLY A 435 -15.48 -17.95 2.28
N GLN A 436 -15.40 -17.28 1.13
CA GLN A 436 -14.71 -15.99 1.01
C GLN A 436 -15.49 -14.91 1.76
N THR A 437 -14.77 -14.03 2.46
CA THR A 437 -15.33 -12.79 3.01
C THR A 437 -15.18 -11.63 2.03
N LYS A 438 -15.95 -10.56 2.22
CA LYS A 438 -15.77 -9.32 1.44
C LYS A 438 -14.34 -8.80 1.56
N THR A 439 -13.85 -8.13 0.53
CA THR A 439 -12.55 -7.45 0.58
C THR A 439 -12.66 -6.08 -0.04
N PHE A 440 -11.84 -5.17 0.46
CA PHE A 440 -11.77 -3.79 0.03
C PHE A 440 -10.38 -3.44 -0.49
N SER A 441 -10.29 -2.40 -1.32
CA SER A 441 -9.02 -1.94 -1.89
C SER A 441 -8.09 -1.34 -0.84
N ILE A 442 -8.66 -0.80 0.24
CA ILE A 442 -7.99 -0.03 1.31
C ILE A 442 -8.51 -0.50 2.67
N ASP A 443 -7.85 -0.11 3.76
CA ASP A 443 -8.25 -0.55 5.10
C ASP A 443 -9.70 -0.13 5.41
N PHE A 444 -10.53 -1.08 5.84
CA PHE A 444 -11.96 -0.89 5.98
C PHE A 444 -12.32 0.17 7.02
N TYR A 445 -11.58 0.29 8.13
CA TYR A 445 -11.86 1.36 9.11
C TYR A 445 -11.77 2.76 8.48
N LYS A 446 -10.91 2.97 7.48
CA LYS A 446 -10.85 4.23 6.72
C LYS A 446 -12.06 4.40 5.81
N ILE A 447 -12.51 3.34 5.16
CA ILE A 447 -13.76 3.36 4.37
C ILE A 447 -14.92 3.76 5.28
N ALA A 448 -15.05 3.10 6.43
CA ALA A 448 -16.08 3.38 7.42
C ALA A 448 -16.01 4.83 7.98
N GLN A 449 -14.82 5.44 8.01
CA GLN A 449 -14.65 6.85 8.42
C GLN A 449 -15.15 7.86 7.38
N LYS A 450 -15.08 7.52 6.09
CA LYS A 450 -15.19 8.48 4.97
C LYS A 450 -16.40 8.23 4.07
N THR A 451 -16.96 7.02 4.12
CA THR A 451 -18.02 6.58 3.22
C THR A 451 -19.31 6.36 3.99
N PRO A 452 -20.45 6.93 3.56
CA PRO A 452 -21.75 6.57 4.10
C PRO A 452 -21.98 5.06 3.99
N GLU A 453 -22.46 4.44 5.06
CA GLU A 453 -22.63 2.98 5.15
C GLU A 453 -23.41 2.38 3.98
N SER A 454 -24.44 3.08 3.50
CA SER A 454 -25.27 2.69 2.36
C SER A 454 -24.52 2.56 1.03
N LYS A 455 -23.32 3.13 0.91
CA LYS A 455 -22.47 3.06 -0.29
C LYS A 455 -21.34 2.04 -0.16
N ILE A 456 -21.08 1.48 1.02
CA ILE A 456 -19.93 0.60 1.27
C ILE A 456 -20.01 -0.69 0.42
N GLU A 457 -21.20 -1.24 0.20
CA GLU A 457 -21.39 -2.44 -0.63
C GLU A 457 -20.87 -2.26 -2.06
N GLN A 458 -20.91 -1.03 -2.59
CA GLN A 458 -20.40 -0.71 -3.93
C GLN A 458 -18.87 -0.78 -4.01
N LEU A 459 -18.18 -0.63 -2.87
CA LEU A 459 -16.72 -0.61 -2.77
C LEU A 459 -16.10 -2.00 -2.58
N VAL A 460 -16.93 -3.05 -2.43
CA VAL A 460 -16.46 -4.44 -2.36
C VAL A 460 -15.79 -4.82 -3.69
N THR A 461 -14.58 -5.36 -3.61
CA THR A 461 -13.77 -5.66 -4.80
C THR A 461 -14.43 -6.69 -5.72
N LYS A 462 -14.26 -6.51 -7.04
CA LYS A 462 -14.78 -7.46 -8.03
C LYS A 462 -14.13 -8.83 -7.87
N GLU A 463 -12.86 -8.85 -7.48
CA GLU A 463 -12.05 -10.04 -7.26
C GLU A 463 -12.61 -10.89 -6.10
N SER A 464 -13.00 -10.28 -4.98
CA SER A 464 -13.57 -11.04 -3.85
C SER A 464 -14.94 -11.64 -4.22
N ARG A 465 -15.80 -10.88 -4.93
CA ARG A 465 -17.07 -11.40 -5.45
C ARG A 465 -16.88 -12.54 -6.43
N ALA A 466 -15.92 -12.41 -7.36
CA ALA A 466 -15.60 -13.46 -8.33
C ALA A 466 -15.07 -14.73 -7.64
N SER A 467 -14.23 -14.55 -6.61
CA SER A 467 -13.68 -15.66 -5.83
C SER A 467 -14.77 -16.38 -5.03
N ASN A 468 -15.69 -15.66 -4.38
CA ASN A 468 -16.82 -16.27 -3.69
C ASN A 468 -17.71 -17.07 -4.65
N ARG A 469 -18.06 -16.47 -5.79
CA ARG A 469 -18.85 -17.15 -6.82
C ARG A 469 -18.18 -18.43 -7.28
N TRP A 470 -16.89 -18.35 -7.63
CA TRP A 470 -16.12 -19.52 -8.05
C TRP A 470 -16.08 -20.62 -6.98
N MET A 471 -15.81 -20.26 -5.71
CA MET A 471 -15.81 -21.21 -4.59
C MET A 471 -17.17 -21.89 -4.43
N SER A 472 -18.24 -21.10 -4.42
CA SER A 472 -19.61 -21.61 -4.27
C SER A 472 -19.99 -22.58 -5.40
N GLU A 473 -19.62 -22.27 -6.65
CA GLU A 473 -19.95 -23.10 -7.81
C GLU A 473 -19.11 -24.39 -7.85
N GLN A 474 -17.80 -24.30 -7.63
CA GLN A 474 -16.89 -25.45 -7.72
C GLN A 474 -17.02 -26.42 -6.54
N LEU A 475 -17.16 -25.89 -5.32
CA LEU A 475 -17.24 -26.74 -4.13
C LEU A 475 -18.63 -27.37 -3.97
N ALA A 476 -19.70 -26.67 -4.39
CA ALA A 476 -21.04 -27.27 -4.44
C ALA A 476 -21.08 -28.51 -5.35
N GLN A 477 -20.36 -28.49 -6.48
CA GLN A 477 -20.27 -29.64 -7.40
C GLN A 477 -19.47 -30.81 -6.81
N SER A 478 -18.66 -30.56 -5.78
CA SER A 478 -17.73 -31.54 -5.23
C SER A 478 -18.32 -32.33 -4.03
N GLY A 479 -19.52 -31.97 -3.57
CA GLY A 479 -20.17 -32.57 -2.40
C GLY A 479 -19.42 -32.32 -1.10
N ILE A 480 -18.68 -31.21 -1.01
CA ILE A 480 -17.94 -30.78 0.17
C ILE A 480 -18.83 -29.82 0.97
N ASN A 481 -18.78 -29.87 2.31
CA ASN A 481 -19.54 -28.95 3.15
C ASN A 481 -18.97 -27.53 3.02
N TYR A 482 -19.57 -26.72 2.15
CA TYR A 482 -19.22 -25.32 1.93
C TYR A 482 -20.22 -24.41 2.66
N ILE A 483 -19.70 -23.41 3.38
CA ILE A 483 -20.49 -22.43 4.12
C ILE A 483 -20.26 -21.07 3.48
N ASP A 484 -21.26 -20.56 2.76
CA ASP A 484 -21.21 -19.21 2.22
C ASP A 484 -21.38 -18.19 3.35
N VAL A 485 -20.35 -17.37 3.53
CA VAL A 485 -20.31 -16.31 4.55
C VAL A 485 -20.30 -14.90 3.95
N PHE A 486 -20.33 -14.78 2.62
CA PHE A 486 -20.00 -13.53 1.93
C PHE A 486 -20.98 -12.40 2.23
N ASP A 487 -22.27 -12.72 2.30
CA ASP A 487 -23.36 -11.77 2.53
C ASP A 487 -24.08 -11.98 3.88
N LEU A 488 -23.42 -12.61 4.86
CA LEU A 488 -23.99 -12.77 6.22
C LEU A 488 -24.28 -11.43 6.91
N ASN A 489 -23.61 -10.37 6.49
CA ASN A 489 -23.85 -9.02 6.98
C ASN A 489 -25.04 -8.33 6.28
N CYS A 490 -25.73 -9.01 5.36
CA CYS A 490 -26.80 -8.46 4.55
C CYS A 490 -28.15 -9.15 4.82
N SER A 491 -29.21 -8.35 4.90
CA SER A 491 -30.58 -8.81 5.02
C SER A 491 -31.51 -7.91 4.20
N GLN A 492 -32.42 -8.52 3.43
CA GLN A 492 -33.42 -7.81 2.63
C GLN A 492 -32.85 -6.73 1.69
N GLY A 493 -31.66 -6.96 1.12
CA GLY A 493 -30.99 -6.03 0.21
C GLY A 493 -30.27 -4.86 0.90
N ARG A 494 -30.19 -4.85 2.23
CA ARG A 494 -29.39 -3.90 3.02
C ARG A 494 -28.27 -4.64 3.74
N CYS A 495 -27.08 -4.07 3.74
CA CYS A 495 -25.92 -4.61 4.42
C CYS A 495 -25.49 -3.69 5.56
N ASP A 496 -25.24 -4.28 6.73
CA ASP A 496 -24.68 -3.59 7.88
C ASP A 496 -23.17 -3.84 7.92
N TYR A 497 -22.44 -2.82 8.32
CA TYR A 497 -20.98 -2.74 8.18
C TYR A 497 -20.32 -2.15 9.42
N ILE A 498 -21.09 -1.44 10.23
CA ILE A 498 -20.70 -0.88 11.51
C ILE A 498 -21.76 -1.31 12.52
N ASP A 499 -21.34 -1.89 13.64
CA ASP A 499 -22.28 -2.27 14.69
C ASP A 499 -22.79 -1.04 15.47
N LYS A 500 -23.76 -1.27 16.36
CA LYS A 500 -24.34 -0.22 17.23
C LYS A 500 -23.33 0.47 18.17
N ASN A 501 -22.14 -0.10 18.36
CA ASN A 501 -21.08 0.41 19.22
C ASN A 501 -19.92 1.05 18.40
N ASN A 502 -20.12 1.31 17.11
CA ASN A 502 -19.10 1.81 16.18
C ASN A 502 -17.92 0.83 15.99
N VAL A 503 -18.18 -0.48 16.02
CA VAL A 503 -17.22 -1.52 15.65
C VAL A 503 -17.41 -1.84 14.16
N PRO A 504 -16.41 -1.54 13.31
CA PRO A 504 -16.48 -1.84 11.90
C PRO A 504 -16.38 -3.35 11.68
N MET A 505 -16.95 -3.84 10.57
CA MET A 505 -16.89 -5.23 10.16
C MET A 505 -15.46 -5.75 10.10
N MET A 506 -14.56 -4.95 9.52
CA MET A 506 -13.15 -5.29 9.35
C MET A 506 -12.25 -4.20 9.93
N PHE A 507 -11.08 -4.59 10.46
CA PHE A 507 -10.09 -3.63 10.95
C PHE A 507 -9.02 -3.29 9.91
N ASP A 508 -8.91 -4.06 8.84
CA ASP A 508 -8.05 -3.79 7.69
C ASP A 508 -8.84 -4.06 6.40
N LYS A 509 -8.19 -4.49 5.32
CA LYS A 509 -8.82 -4.70 4.01
C LYS A 509 -9.78 -5.89 3.95
N ASN A 510 -9.58 -6.89 4.80
CA ASN A 510 -10.21 -8.21 4.64
C ASN A 510 -10.36 -9.02 5.95
N HIS A 511 -9.83 -8.56 7.08
CA HIS A 511 -9.93 -9.28 8.35
C HIS A 511 -11.01 -8.70 9.26
N LEU A 512 -11.85 -9.59 9.79
CA LEU A 512 -12.95 -9.27 10.67
C LEU A 512 -12.47 -8.77 12.03
N THR A 513 -13.19 -7.80 12.59
CA THR A 513 -13.08 -7.52 14.03
C THR A 513 -13.69 -8.66 14.84
N LYS A 514 -13.29 -8.81 16.11
CA LYS A 514 -13.75 -9.90 17.00
C LYS A 514 -15.27 -9.94 17.11
N THR A 515 -15.91 -8.78 17.25
CA THR A 515 -17.38 -8.67 17.32
C THR A 515 -18.08 -9.27 16.10
N TRP A 516 -17.52 -9.05 14.91
CA TRP A 516 -18.08 -9.58 13.67
C TRP A 516 -17.71 -11.05 13.44
N ALA A 517 -16.50 -11.46 13.82
CA ALA A 517 -16.13 -12.88 13.88
C ALA A 517 -17.09 -13.68 14.79
N ASP A 518 -17.48 -13.14 15.94
CA ASP A 518 -18.47 -13.76 16.84
C ASP A 518 -19.83 -13.94 16.17
N SER A 519 -20.28 -12.92 15.43
CA SER A 519 -21.53 -13.00 14.67
C SER A 519 -21.47 -14.07 13.58
N TYR A 520 -20.37 -14.10 12.80
CA TYR A 520 -20.18 -15.05 11.72
C TYR A 520 -20.11 -16.48 12.26
N VAL A 521 -19.33 -16.71 13.31
CA VAL A 521 -19.17 -18.04 13.91
C VAL A 521 -20.49 -18.57 14.49
N LYS A 522 -21.35 -17.72 15.07
CA LYS A 522 -22.70 -18.13 15.50
C LYS A 522 -23.56 -18.61 14.33
N HIS A 523 -23.53 -17.93 13.19
CA HIS A 523 -24.23 -18.37 11.98
C HIS A 523 -23.63 -19.66 11.42
N ILE A 524 -22.30 -19.79 11.42
CA ILE A 524 -21.60 -21.00 11.01
C ILE A 524 -22.07 -22.20 11.85
N ARG A 525 -22.03 -22.08 13.18
CA ARG A 525 -22.48 -23.13 14.11
C ARG A 525 -23.92 -23.56 13.81
N ALA A 526 -24.83 -22.61 13.65
CA ALA A 526 -26.22 -22.88 13.32
C ALA A 526 -26.39 -23.59 11.95
N SER A 527 -25.53 -23.29 10.98
CA SER A 527 -25.61 -23.84 9.62
C SER A 527 -25.08 -25.27 9.51
N VAL A 528 -24.09 -25.64 10.35
CA VAL A 528 -23.47 -26.98 10.32
C VAL A 528 -24.13 -27.98 11.27
N GLY A 529 -25.05 -27.53 12.13
CA GLY A 529 -25.74 -28.39 13.09
C GLY A 529 -24.82 -28.99 14.17
N LEU A 530 -23.75 -28.28 14.52
CA LEU A 530 -22.75 -28.69 15.52
C LEU A 530 -22.93 -28.02 16.89
#